data_AF-A0A8T2P8N4-F1
#
_entry.id   AF-A0A8T2P8N4-F1
#
_cell.length_a   1.000
_cell.length_b   1.000
_cell.length_c   1.000
_cell.angle_alpha   90.00
_cell.angle_beta   90.00
_cell.angle_gamma   90.00
#
_symmetry.space_group_name_H-M   'P 1'
#
loop_
_entity.id
_entity.type
_entity.pdbx_description
1 polymer ?
#
loop_
_entity_poly.entity_id
_entity_poly.type
_entity_poly.pdbx_seq_one_letter_code
_entity_poly.pdbx_strand_id
1 'polypeptide(L)'
;MANKTAKETIANKIGLKLTGAKSDVELDKLRKENAFLKKTMAEMSNRKVKAPDSDESKLLERILSLETLREKNSQQLLAKDQEIAKLRQQLQTKGGEIVASLQSQLDQKAKEAERREKLVQSLSEETKNVKNKLVALSARCQELENRHSKEDPGLQVCILCKEALEKNQQWLVYDQQREAYVKAVLARTVELEQQLQQANQALQQQHKEANSDDDKSAQMQAHYDKLLLKAKKDLDWHKEQLAHRQEEVTDFRRKYDEKVRELDEARQLLQAERLNNRQSVEEERRAATERSDRLRVELGNVDARLAEERKRSADLLLQIQMAAKDFENEKLDRQSLQHQLHKVLKELRKAREQIAKLESNKQQKESRFSEPTSYSRLEFEKLSIDEAGLCHTSPSKLPNLLDQSFLECPECRAQYPTSQHRELLAHIEHCVSLSQ
;
A
#
# COMPACT_ATOMS: atom_id res chain seq x y z
N MET A 1 8.83 70.67 20.79
CA MET A 1 9.63 70.52 19.56
C MET A 1 11.13 70.48 19.93
N ALA A 2 11.58 69.64 20.88
CA ALA A 2 12.02 68.25 20.69
C ALA A 2 12.74 67.98 19.35
N ASN A 3 14.08 67.94 19.41
CA ASN A 3 15.00 67.01 18.70
C ASN A 3 16.33 67.66 18.22
N LYS A 4 16.98 68.48 19.05
CA LYS A 4 18.35 68.98 18.81
C LYS A 4 19.35 68.68 19.92
N THR A 5 18.93 68.01 21.00
CA THR A 5 19.71 67.77 22.23
C THR A 5 20.06 66.30 22.48
N ALA A 6 20.12 65.47 21.42
CA ALA A 6 20.53 64.06 21.54
C ALA A 6 21.89 63.72 20.89
N LYS A 7 22.54 64.68 20.18
CA LYS A 7 23.83 64.43 19.53
C LYS A 7 25.07 64.83 20.36
N GLU A 8 24.90 65.65 21.41
CA GLU A 8 26.03 66.10 22.24
C GLU A 8 26.25 65.26 23.50
N THR A 9 25.31 64.38 23.88
CA THR A 9 25.43 63.55 25.10
C THR A 9 26.11 62.19 24.86
N ILE A 10 26.36 61.80 23.61
CA ILE A 10 27.04 60.52 23.28
C ILE A 10 28.56 60.70 23.08
N ALA A 11 29.05 61.94 22.93
CA ALA A 11 30.48 62.20 22.76
C ALA A 11 31.31 62.12 24.07
N ASN A 12 30.66 62.15 25.24
CA ASN A 12 31.34 62.20 26.55
C ASN A 12 31.36 60.86 27.31
N LYS A 13 31.05 59.72 26.67
CA LYS A 13 31.06 58.38 27.30
C LYS A 13 32.01 57.36 26.67
N ILE A 14 32.85 57.77 25.73
CA ILE A 14 33.97 56.95 25.25
C ILE A 14 35.24 57.70 25.62
N GLY A 15 35.79 57.37 26.79
CA GLY A 15 37.07 57.86 27.27
C GLY A 15 38.20 57.37 26.37
N LEU A 16 38.47 58.10 25.29
CA LEU A 16 39.73 58.03 24.56
C LEU A 16 40.45 59.36 24.77
N LYS A 17 41.15 59.45 25.91
CA LYS A 17 42.27 60.39 26.05
C LYS A 17 43.29 60.02 24.97
N LEU A 18 43.36 60.85 23.94
CA LEU A 18 44.41 60.85 22.93
C LEU A 18 45.77 60.93 23.62
N THR A 19 46.44 59.80 23.80
CA THR A 19 47.88 59.73 24.01
C THR A 19 48.56 59.95 22.66
N GLY A 20 48.50 61.20 22.18
CA GLY A 20 49.01 61.63 20.88
C GLY A 20 50.52 61.48 20.69
N ALA A 21 51.28 61.06 21.71
CA ALA A 21 52.72 60.80 21.58
C ALA A 21 53.09 59.31 21.43
N LYS A 22 52.25 58.37 21.90
CA LYS A 22 52.52 56.92 21.77
C LYS A 22 51.87 56.33 20.52
N SER A 23 50.65 56.76 20.22
CA SER A 23 49.93 56.36 19.00
C SER A 23 50.58 56.87 17.72
N ASP A 24 51.21 58.05 17.77
CA ASP A 24 51.89 58.66 16.62
C ASP A 24 53.24 57.97 16.31
N VAL A 25 53.97 57.55 17.35
CA VAL A 25 55.18 56.71 17.21
C VAL A 25 54.84 55.33 16.65
N GLU A 26 53.72 54.75 17.06
CA GLU A 26 53.24 53.45 16.56
C GLU A 26 52.72 53.57 15.12
N LEU A 27 52.04 54.66 14.78
CA LEU A 27 51.67 55.02 13.40
C LEU A 27 52.90 55.24 12.51
N ASP A 28 53.92 55.92 13.00
CA ASP A 28 55.17 56.11 12.26
C ASP A 28 55.96 54.81 12.09
N LYS A 29 55.89 53.91 13.07
CA LYS A 29 56.43 52.55 12.94
C LYS A 29 55.66 51.76 11.88
N LEU A 30 54.33 51.79 11.91
CA LEU A 30 53.47 51.17 10.89
C LEU A 30 53.65 51.80 9.51
N ARG A 31 53.94 53.10 9.41
CA ARG A 31 54.30 53.78 8.15
C ARG A 31 55.66 53.32 7.63
N LYS A 32 56.65 53.16 8.51
CA LYS A 32 57.98 52.63 8.15
C LYS A 32 57.89 51.17 7.74
N GLU A 33 57.11 50.35 8.44
CA GLU A 33 56.84 48.96 8.06
C GLU A 33 56.05 48.89 6.75
N ASN A 34 55.05 49.75 6.53
CA ASN A 34 54.37 49.84 5.24
C ASN A 34 55.31 50.29 4.11
N ALA A 35 56.19 51.26 4.37
CA ALA A 35 57.17 51.72 3.41
C ALA A 35 58.20 50.63 3.11
N PHE A 36 58.61 49.88 4.12
CA PHE A 36 59.47 48.72 3.98
C PHE A 36 58.78 47.62 3.18
N LEU A 37 57.56 47.23 3.52
CA LEU A 37 56.77 46.25 2.76
C LEU A 37 56.52 46.69 1.32
N LYS A 38 56.21 47.98 1.08
CA LYS A 38 56.11 48.53 -0.28
C LYS A 38 57.45 48.46 -1.02
N LYS A 39 58.56 48.74 -0.35
CA LYS A 39 59.91 48.61 -0.91
C LYS A 39 60.24 47.15 -1.21
N THR A 40 59.93 46.22 -0.33
CA THR A 40 60.10 44.78 -0.52
C THR A 40 59.23 44.27 -1.67
N MET A 41 57.97 44.72 -1.77
CA MET A 41 57.09 44.40 -2.90
C MET A 41 57.62 44.99 -4.21
N ALA A 42 58.15 46.22 -4.18
CA ALA A 42 58.77 46.84 -5.35
C ALA A 42 60.08 46.14 -5.75
N GLU A 43 60.88 45.67 -4.79
CA GLU A 43 62.08 44.86 -5.03
C GLU A 43 61.73 43.49 -5.60
N MET A 44 60.65 42.85 -5.12
CA MET A 44 60.11 41.61 -5.66
C MET A 44 59.54 41.80 -7.07
N SER A 45 58.95 42.97 -7.36
CA SER A 45 58.42 43.32 -8.68
C SER A 45 59.52 43.73 -9.68
N ASN A 46 60.62 44.34 -9.19
CA ASN A 46 61.79 44.73 -9.99
C ASN A 46 62.79 43.60 -10.23
N ARG A 47 62.74 42.50 -9.46
CA ARG A 47 63.29 41.22 -9.90
C ARG A 47 62.49 40.84 -11.13
N LYS A 48 63.04 41.13 -12.32
CA LYS A 48 62.50 40.70 -13.62
C LYS A 48 61.86 39.32 -13.46
N VAL A 49 60.53 39.31 -13.38
CA VAL A 49 59.74 38.16 -13.78
C VAL A 49 60.12 38.01 -15.24
N LYS A 50 61.06 37.11 -15.53
CA LYS A 50 61.28 36.65 -16.90
C LYS A 50 59.89 36.31 -17.43
N ALA A 51 59.58 36.75 -18.64
CA ALA A 51 58.35 36.32 -19.30
C ALA A 51 58.22 34.81 -19.07
N PRO A 52 57.08 34.33 -18.55
CA PRO A 52 56.94 32.93 -18.15
C PRO A 52 57.46 32.10 -19.29
N ASP A 53 58.44 31.25 -19.00
CA ASP A 53 59.01 30.38 -20.02
C ASP A 53 57.84 29.61 -20.66
N SER A 54 57.94 29.21 -21.93
CA SER A 54 56.76 28.68 -22.67
C SER A 54 55.98 27.62 -21.88
N ASP A 55 56.66 26.82 -21.07
CA ASP A 55 56.08 25.76 -20.25
C ASP A 55 55.44 26.27 -18.94
N GLU A 56 55.93 27.36 -18.36
CA GLU A 56 55.32 28.03 -17.20
C GLU A 56 53.99 28.69 -17.59
N SER A 57 53.93 29.30 -18.79
CA SER A 57 52.66 29.81 -19.35
C SER A 57 51.63 28.72 -19.59
N LYS A 58 52.04 27.57 -20.18
CA LYS A 58 51.15 26.41 -20.39
C LYS A 58 50.65 25.83 -19.07
N LEU A 59 51.51 25.79 -18.04
CA LEU A 59 51.13 25.29 -16.72
C LEU A 59 50.08 26.18 -16.06
N LEU A 60 50.26 27.50 -16.12
CA LEU A 60 49.28 28.48 -15.60
C LEU A 60 47.94 28.38 -16.33
N GLU A 61 47.96 28.24 -17.66
CA GLU A 61 46.75 28.05 -18.46
C GLU A 61 46.04 26.73 -18.10
N ARG A 62 46.81 25.65 -17.86
CA ARG A 62 46.27 24.38 -17.38
C ARG A 62 45.66 24.51 -15.99
N ILE A 63 46.30 25.20 -15.05
CA ILE A 63 45.79 25.44 -13.70
C ILE A 63 44.48 26.23 -13.77
N LEU A 64 44.43 27.32 -14.54
CA LEU A 64 43.21 28.11 -14.73
C LEU A 64 42.06 27.29 -15.35
N SER A 65 42.37 26.44 -16.32
CA SER A 65 41.36 25.54 -16.93
C SER A 65 40.79 24.54 -15.93
N LEU A 66 41.65 23.99 -15.05
CA LEU A 66 41.26 23.03 -14.01
C LEU A 66 40.49 23.71 -12.88
N GLU A 67 40.88 24.92 -12.47
CA GLU A 67 40.14 25.72 -11.48
C GLU A 67 38.75 26.11 -12.00
N THR A 68 38.66 26.49 -13.28
CA THR A 68 37.37 26.79 -13.92
C THR A 68 36.48 25.55 -13.97
N LEU A 69 37.04 24.39 -14.30
CA LEU A 69 36.29 23.13 -14.33
C LEU A 69 35.85 22.71 -12.92
N ARG A 70 36.73 22.83 -11.93
CA ARG A 70 36.42 22.57 -10.52
C ARG A 70 35.28 23.45 -10.04
N GLU A 71 35.32 24.75 -10.36
CA GLU A 71 34.26 25.69 -9.99
C GLU A 71 32.92 25.35 -10.66
N LYS A 72 32.94 25.01 -11.96
CA LYS A 72 31.74 24.51 -12.67
C LYS A 72 31.18 23.24 -12.03
N ASN A 73 32.03 22.28 -11.68
CA ASN A 73 31.61 21.04 -11.02
C ASN A 73 31.04 21.33 -9.62
N SER A 74 31.65 22.25 -8.86
CA SER A 74 31.16 22.70 -7.55
C SER A 74 29.76 23.32 -7.64
N GLN A 75 29.54 24.19 -8.64
CA GLN A 75 28.23 24.80 -8.89
C GLN A 75 27.18 23.77 -9.31
N GLN A 76 27.56 22.78 -10.14
CA GLN A 76 26.66 21.67 -10.51
C GLN A 76 26.27 20.80 -9.31
N LEU A 77 27.23 20.49 -8.42
CA LEU A 77 26.95 19.75 -7.19
C LEU A 77 25.99 20.53 -6.29
N LEU A 78 26.21 21.82 -6.08
CA LEU A 78 25.30 22.68 -5.32
C LEU A 78 23.89 22.71 -5.92
N ALA A 79 23.77 22.79 -7.24
CA ALA A 79 22.47 22.74 -7.91
C ALA A 79 21.76 21.38 -7.70
N LYS A 80 22.51 20.28 -7.77
CA LYS A 80 21.99 18.93 -7.52
C LYS A 80 21.60 18.73 -6.05
N ASP A 81 22.37 19.27 -5.11
CA ASP A 81 22.03 19.25 -3.69
C ASP A 81 20.74 20.01 -3.39
N GLN A 82 20.52 21.17 -4.04
CA GLN A 82 19.26 21.91 -3.93
C GLN A 82 18.09 21.14 -4.53
N GLU A 83 18.28 20.45 -5.65
CA GLU A 83 17.27 19.59 -6.28
C GLU A 83 16.88 18.43 -5.35
N ILE A 84 17.87 17.75 -4.76
CA ILE A 84 17.66 16.69 -3.76
C ILE A 84 16.90 17.24 -2.54
N ALA A 85 17.26 18.42 -2.05
CA ALA A 85 16.56 19.05 -0.92
C ALA A 85 15.08 19.32 -1.24
N LYS A 86 14.77 19.84 -2.44
CA LYS A 86 13.39 20.05 -2.89
C LYS A 86 12.61 18.74 -2.99
N LEU A 87 13.21 17.70 -3.57
CA LEU A 87 12.58 16.38 -3.67
C LEU A 87 12.31 15.79 -2.29
N ARG A 88 13.26 15.88 -1.35
CA ARG A 88 13.06 15.45 0.04
C ARG A 88 11.90 16.19 0.71
N GLN A 89 11.83 17.51 0.54
CA GLN A 89 10.73 18.31 1.08
C GLN A 89 9.38 17.90 0.49
N GLN A 90 9.29 17.72 -0.83
CA GLN A 90 8.06 17.26 -1.48
C GLN A 90 7.63 15.87 -1.02
N LEU A 91 8.59 14.95 -0.81
CA LEU A 91 8.33 13.61 -0.32
C LEU A 91 7.83 13.64 1.12
N GLN A 92 8.37 14.57 1.93
CA GLN A 92 7.95 14.76 3.31
C GLN A 92 6.56 15.42 3.42
N THR A 93 6.24 16.42 2.58
CA THR A 93 4.91 17.04 2.58
C THR A 93 3.85 16.10 2.03
N LYS A 94 4.04 15.54 0.83
CA LYS A 94 3.09 14.59 0.22
C LYS A 94 2.96 13.30 1.03
N GLY A 95 4.08 12.77 1.50
CA GLY A 95 4.09 11.60 2.38
C GLY A 95 3.38 11.89 3.71
N GLY A 96 3.62 13.06 4.31
CA GLY A 96 2.95 13.48 5.54
C GLY A 96 1.43 13.63 5.37
N GLU A 97 0.98 14.22 4.27
CA GLU A 97 -0.46 14.36 3.95
C GLU A 97 -1.14 13.01 3.76
N ILE A 98 -0.51 12.08 3.02
CA ILE A 98 -1.03 10.72 2.81
C ILE A 98 -1.10 9.98 4.16
N VAL A 99 -0.04 10.05 4.97
CA VAL A 99 0.00 9.40 6.29
C VAL A 99 -1.07 9.98 7.22
N ALA A 100 -1.26 11.31 7.24
CA ALA A 100 -2.31 11.94 8.05
C ALA A 100 -3.72 11.56 7.58
N SER A 101 -3.95 11.46 6.26
CA SER A 101 -5.22 11.01 5.70
C SER A 101 -5.54 9.56 6.06
N LEU A 102 -4.56 8.66 5.89
CA LEU A 102 -4.70 7.25 6.27
C LEU A 102 -4.92 7.08 7.78
N GLN A 103 -4.21 7.85 8.60
CA GLN A 103 -4.40 7.85 10.05
C GLN A 103 -5.83 8.27 10.42
N SER A 104 -6.35 9.33 9.81
CA SER A 104 -7.73 9.78 10.04
C SER A 104 -8.76 8.74 9.61
N GLN A 105 -8.54 8.04 8.48
CA GLN A 105 -9.41 6.95 8.04
C GLN A 105 -9.41 5.77 9.01
N LEU A 106 -8.24 5.41 9.56
CA LEU A 106 -8.13 4.35 10.57
C LEU A 106 -8.89 4.74 11.85
N ASP A 107 -8.73 5.97 12.32
CA ASP A 107 -9.45 6.46 13.51
C ASP A 107 -10.97 6.48 13.28
N GLN A 108 -11.41 6.86 12.08
CA GLN A 108 -12.83 6.81 11.71
C GLN A 108 -13.35 5.37 11.69
N LYS A 109 -12.59 4.42 11.11
CA LYS A 109 -12.95 3.01 11.09
C LYS A 109 -13.00 2.38 12.47
N ALA A 110 -12.07 2.76 13.36
CA ALA A 110 -12.10 2.34 14.76
C ALA A 110 -13.37 2.82 15.48
N LYS A 111 -13.74 4.10 15.32
CA LYS A 111 -14.99 4.64 15.90
C LYS A 111 -16.24 3.99 15.31
N GLU A 112 -16.23 3.67 14.01
CA GLU A 112 -17.33 2.96 13.36
C GLU A 112 -17.49 1.54 13.92
N ALA A 113 -16.39 0.82 14.13
CA ALA A 113 -16.38 -0.51 14.74
C ALA A 113 -16.93 -0.47 16.17
N GLU A 114 -16.52 0.49 16.98
CA GLU A 114 -17.03 0.67 18.35
C GLU A 114 -18.55 0.91 18.39
N ARG A 115 -19.08 1.69 17.44
CA ARG A 115 -20.53 1.90 17.31
C ARG A 115 -21.27 0.62 16.93
N ARG A 116 -20.72 -0.16 15.98
CA ARG A 116 -21.28 -1.45 15.58
C ARG A 116 -21.29 -2.43 16.74
N GLU A 117 -20.22 -2.47 17.54
CA GLU A 117 -20.14 -3.31 18.72
C GLU A 117 -21.22 -2.96 19.76
N LYS A 118 -21.41 -1.67 20.05
CA LYS A 118 -22.51 -1.20 20.93
C LYS A 118 -23.89 -1.63 20.42
N LEU A 119 -24.12 -1.53 19.11
CA LEU A 119 -25.38 -1.99 18.51
C LEU A 119 -25.57 -3.50 18.66
N VAL A 120 -24.52 -4.29 18.42
CA VAL A 120 -24.56 -5.75 18.59
C VAL A 120 -24.86 -6.12 20.05
N GLN A 121 -24.26 -5.43 21.02
CA GLN A 121 -24.55 -5.63 22.44
C GLN A 121 -26.02 -5.37 22.77
N SER A 122 -26.58 -4.25 22.28
CA SER A 122 -28.00 -3.91 22.47
C SER A 122 -28.94 -4.94 21.82
N LEU A 123 -28.67 -5.34 20.57
CA LEU A 123 -29.47 -6.35 19.87
C LEU A 123 -29.40 -7.73 20.54
N SER A 124 -28.25 -8.09 21.10
CA SER A 124 -28.07 -9.32 21.88
C SER A 124 -28.93 -9.30 23.15
N GLU A 125 -28.99 -8.16 23.84
CA GLU A 125 -29.83 -7.99 25.03
C GLU A 125 -31.33 -8.06 24.68
N GLU A 126 -31.75 -7.42 23.59
CA GLU A 126 -33.11 -7.53 23.08
C GLU A 126 -33.48 -8.97 22.70
N THR A 127 -32.57 -9.68 22.01
CA THR A 127 -32.76 -11.08 21.64
C THR A 127 -32.93 -11.96 22.87
N LYS A 128 -32.13 -11.73 23.92
CA LYS A 128 -32.25 -12.43 25.20
C LYS A 128 -33.61 -12.16 25.86
N ASN A 129 -34.06 -10.90 25.84
CA ASN A 129 -35.36 -10.53 26.39
C ASN A 129 -36.53 -11.18 25.63
N VAL A 130 -36.48 -11.22 24.29
CA VAL A 130 -37.49 -11.91 23.48
C VAL A 130 -37.48 -13.41 23.76
N LYS A 131 -36.31 -14.03 23.87
CA LYS A 131 -36.19 -15.46 24.23
C LYS A 131 -36.82 -15.76 25.58
N ASN A 132 -36.58 -14.90 26.59
CA ASN A 132 -37.20 -15.05 27.91
C ASN A 132 -38.73 -14.92 27.84
N LYS A 133 -39.26 -13.95 27.07
CA LYS A 133 -40.71 -13.80 26.86
C LYS A 133 -41.32 -15.03 26.17
N LEU A 134 -40.63 -15.58 25.17
CA LEU A 134 -41.08 -16.78 24.48
C LEU A 134 -41.14 -17.98 25.43
N VAL A 135 -40.11 -18.19 26.24
CA VAL A 135 -40.11 -19.26 27.26
C VAL A 135 -41.29 -19.10 28.24
N ALA A 136 -41.56 -17.87 28.70
CA ALA A 136 -42.69 -17.60 29.58
C ALA A 136 -44.05 -17.88 28.90
N LEU A 137 -44.20 -17.50 27.62
CA LEU A 137 -45.40 -17.82 26.85
C LEU A 137 -45.56 -19.33 26.64
N SER A 138 -44.49 -20.05 26.31
CA SER A 138 -44.51 -21.50 26.17
C SER A 138 -44.91 -22.20 27.47
N ALA A 139 -44.38 -21.75 28.61
CA ALA A 139 -44.78 -22.28 29.92
C ALA A 139 -46.27 -22.03 30.21
N ARG A 140 -46.77 -20.84 29.87
CA ARG A 140 -48.20 -20.49 30.03
C ARG A 140 -49.11 -21.31 29.11
N CYS A 141 -48.68 -21.59 27.87
CA CYS A 141 -49.40 -22.49 26.96
C CYS A 141 -49.45 -23.91 27.54
N GLN A 142 -48.33 -24.45 28.03
CA GLN A 142 -48.30 -25.77 28.68
C GLN A 142 -49.19 -25.83 29.93
N GLU A 143 -49.26 -24.78 30.73
CA GLU A 143 -50.20 -24.73 31.87
C GLU A 143 -51.68 -24.75 31.43
N LEU A 144 -52.02 -24.08 30.32
CA LEU A 144 -53.38 -24.09 29.78
C LEU A 144 -53.76 -25.43 29.17
N GLU A 145 -52.79 -26.09 28.53
CA GLU A 145 -52.91 -27.43 27.97
C GLU A 145 -53.09 -28.47 29.09
N ASN A 146 -52.29 -28.41 30.15
CA ASN A 146 -52.43 -29.26 31.33
C ASN A 146 -53.73 -29.01 32.13
N ARG A 147 -54.30 -27.81 32.04
CA ARG A 147 -55.65 -27.51 32.56
C ARG A 147 -56.73 -28.15 31.69
N HIS A 148 -56.55 -28.20 30.37
CA HIS A 148 -57.46 -28.90 29.45
C HIS A 148 -57.36 -30.43 29.56
N SER A 149 -56.22 -31.00 29.96
CA SER A 149 -56.08 -32.45 30.15
C SER A 149 -56.81 -33.02 31.38
N LYS A 150 -57.51 -32.20 32.18
CA LYS A 150 -58.32 -32.66 33.34
C LYS A 150 -59.82 -32.80 33.04
N GLU A 151 -60.27 -32.40 31.86
CA GLU A 151 -61.59 -32.70 31.32
C GLU A 151 -61.34 -33.35 29.97
N ASP A 152 -61.72 -34.61 29.75
CA ASP A 152 -61.56 -35.30 28.46
C ASP A 152 -62.81 -35.07 27.60
N PRO A 153 -62.85 -34.04 26.73
CA PRO A 153 -63.99 -33.78 25.86
C PRO A 153 -64.19 -34.87 24.79
N GLY A 154 -63.20 -35.74 24.55
CA GLY A 154 -63.32 -36.82 23.57
C GLY A 154 -64.31 -37.90 23.99
N LEU A 155 -64.33 -38.27 25.27
CA LEU A 155 -65.27 -39.25 25.81
C LEU A 155 -66.69 -38.68 25.96
N GLN A 156 -66.79 -37.42 26.38
CA GLN A 156 -68.08 -36.74 26.60
C GLN A 156 -68.85 -36.52 25.28
N VAL A 157 -68.16 -36.11 24.21
CA VAL A 157 -68.76 -35.92 22.88
C VAL A 157 -69.19 -37.25 22.26
N CYS A 158 -68.44 -38.34 22.49
CA CYS A 158 -68.81 -39.66 22.01
C CYS A 158 -70.07 -40.22 22.69
N ILE A 159 -70.22 -39.98 24.00
CA ILE A 159 -71.42 -40.37 24.76
C ILE A 159 -72.64 -39.55 24.31
N LEU A 160 -72.49 -38.23 24.19
CA LEU A 160 -73.57 -37.33 23.72
C LEU A 160 -74.04 -37.67 22.30
N CYS A 161 -73.12 -38.02 21.40
CA CYS A 161 -73.49 -38.44 20.03
C CYS A 161 -74.28 -39.76 20.02
N LYS A 162 -73.94 -40.74 20.89
CA LYS A 162 -74.70 -41.98 21.00
C LYS A 162 -76.11 -41.76 21.53
N GLU A 163 -76.26 -40.96 22.58
CA GLU A 163 -77.58 -40.63 23.14
C GLU A 163 -78.44 -39.85 22.14
N ALA A 164 -77.85 -38.95 21.34
CA ALA A 164 -78.55 -38.23 20.29
C ALA A 164 -79.01 -39.18 19.17
N LEU A 165 -78.19 -40.17 18.80
CA LEU A 165 -78.55 -41.17 17.80
C LEU A 165 -79.72 -42.04 18.26
N GLU A 166 -79.69 -42.50 19.51
CA GLU A 166 -80.77 -43.30 20.11
C GLU A 166 -82.10 -42.52 20.16
N LYS A 167 -82.05 -41.24 20.56
CA LYS A 167 -83.24 -40.38 20.56
C LYS A 167 -83.79 -40.15 19.16
N ASN A 168 -82.94 -39.93 18.15
CA ASN A 168 -83.38 -39.81 16.77
C ASN A 168 -84.08 -41.09 16.27
N GLN A 169 -83.57 -42.26 16.66
CA GLN A 169 -84.18 -43.53 16.30
C GLN A 169 -85.55 -43.70 16.98
N GLN A 170 -85.69 -43.27 18.23
CA GLN A 170 -86.98 -43.25 18.93
C GLN A 170 -87.98 -42.29 18.26
N TRP A 171 -87.55 -41.09 17.86
CA TRP A 171 -88.40 -40.14 17.13
C TRP A 171 -88.87 -40.67 15.78
N LEU A 172 -88.00 -41.38 15.06
CA LEU A 172 -88.37 -42.00 13.79
C LEU A 172 -89.45 -43.07 13.97
N VAL A 173 -89.33 -43.92 14.99
CA VAL A 173 -90.35 -44.93 15.30
C VAL A 173 -91.66 -44.27 15.71
N TYR A 174 -91.60 -43.22 16.54
CA TYR A 174 -92.77 -42.44 16.90
C TYR A 174 -93.45 -41.79 15.68
N ASP A 175 -92.66 -41.21 14.78
CA ASP A 175 -93.17 -40.59 13.56
C ASP A 175 -93.83 -41.62 12.63
N GLN A 176 -93.21 -42.80 12.45
CA GLN A 176 -93.81 -43.90 11.70
C GLN A 176 -95.13 -44.40 12.33
N GLN A 177 -95.19 -44.51 13.66
CA GLN A 177 -96.43 -44.86 14.37
C GLN A 177 -97.49 -43.76 14.20
N ARG A 178 -97.09 -42.49 14.30
CA ARG A 178 -97.99 -41.34 14.05
C ARG A 178 -98.49 -41.36 12.62
N GLU A 179 -97.64 -41.60 11.64
CA GLU A 179 -98.03 -41.73 10.23
C GLU A 179 -98.98 -42.89 10.02
N ALA A 180 -98.72 -44.06 10.61
CA ALA A 180 -99.59 -45.21 10.51
C ALA A 180 -100.97 -44.92 11.14
N TYR A 181 -100.99 -44.26 12.31
CA TYR A 181 -102.21 -43.82 12.96
C TYR A 181 -102.97 -42.80 12.10
N VAL A 182 -102.29 -41.78 11.58
CA VAL A 182 -102.90 -40.78 10.69
C VAL A 182 -103.42 -41.45 9.42
N LYS A 183 -102.69 -42.39 8.82
CA LYS A 183 -103.16 -43.16 7.66
C LYS A 183 -104.40 -43.99 8.00
N ALA A 184 -104.46 -44.62 9.17
CA ALA A 184 -105.62 -45.37 9.63
C ALA A 184 -106.83 -44.45 9.89
N VAL A 185 -106.60 -43.29 10.52
CA VAL A 185 -107.63 -42.25 10.72
C VAL A 185 -108.12 -41.75 9.38
N LEU A 186 -107.23 -41.44 8.43
CA LEU A 186 -107.59 -41.01 7.07
C LEU A 186 -108.39 -42.09 6.34
N ALA A 187 -107.98 -43.36 6.41
CA ALA A 187 -108.73 -44.46 5.82
C ALA A 187 -110.13 -44.56 6.45
N ARG A 188 -110.24 -44.43 7.77
CA ARG A 188 -111.53 -44.42 8.46
C ARG A 188 -112.36 -43.20 8.11
N THR A 189 -111.75 -42.02 7.95
CA THR A 189 -112.41 -40.81 7.49
C THR A 189 -112.93 -41.01 6.08
N VAL A 190 -112.17 -41.63 5.17
CA VAL A 190 -112.62 -41.94 3.81
C VAL A 190 -113.77 -42.96 3.82
N GLU A 191 -113.72 -43.99 4.66
CA GLU A 191 -114.84 -44.92 4.86
C GLU A 191 -116.10 -44.20 5.36
N LEU A 192 -115.94 -43.34 6.37
CA LEU A 192 -117.02 -42.54 6.92
C LEU A 192 -117.52 -41.49 5.93
N GLU A 193 -116.64 -40.91 5.12
CA GLU A 193 -117.00 -40.01 4.01
C GLU A 193 -117.74 -40.77 2.92
N GLN A 194 -117.41 -42.03 2.65
CA GLN A 194 -118.14 -42.85 1.71
C GLN A 194 -119.53 -43.21 2.26
N GLN A 195 -119.63 -43.54 3.55
CA GLN A 195 -120.91 -43.72 4.23
C GLN A 195 -121.71 -42.42 4.28
N LEU A 196 -121.06 -41.29 4.53
CA LEU A 196 -121.64 -39.95 4.50
C LEU A 196 -122.03 -39.57 3.08
N GLN A 197 -121.28 -39.96 2.03
CA GLN A 197 -121.65 -39.74 0.64
C GLN A 197 -122.83 -40.61 0.23
N GLN A 198 -122.93 -41.85 0.74
CA GLN A 198 -124.13 -42.67 0.56
C GLN A 198 -125.33 -42.04 1.30
N ALA A 199 -125.13 -41.57 2.53
CA ALA A 199 -126.13 -40.85 3.31
C ALA A 199 -126.44 -39.44 2.76
N ASN A 200 -125.48 -38.79 2.11
CA ASN A 200 -125.59 -37.50 1.44
C ASN A 200 -126.09 -37.65 0.02
N GLN A 201 -125.99 -38.79 -0.64
CA GLN A 201 -126.79 -39.08 -1.83
C GLN A 201 -128.25 -39.30 -1.43
N ALA A 202 -128.48 -39.88 -0.23
CA ALA A 202 -129.80 -39.93 0.39
C ALA A 202 -130.30 -38.54 0.86
N LEU A 203 -129.41 -37.65 1.33
CA LEU A 203 -129.72 -36.28 1.77
C LEU A 203 -129.58 -35.20 0.68
N GLN A 204 -128.90 -35.42 -0.45
CA GLN A 204 -128.84 -34.53 -1.63
C GLN A 204 -130.06 -34.74 -2.54
N GLN A 205 -130.89 -35.75 -2.26
CA GLN A 205 -132.30 -35.70 -2.60
C GLN A 205 -133.07 -34.67 -1.73
N GLN A 206 -132.50 -34.22 -0.61
CA GLN A 206 -133.09 -33.31 0.36
C GLN A 206 -132.18 -32.11 0.68
N HIS A 207 -131.93 -31.25 -0.30
CA HIS A 207 -131.49 -29.85 -0.14
C HIS A 207 -130.04 -29.49 -0.54
N LYS A 208 -129.97 -28.28 -1.10
CA LYS A 208 -128.85 -27.53 -1.70
C LYS A 208 -128.41 -26.39 -0.77
N GLU A 209 -127.18 -25.90 -1.01
CA GLU A 209 -126.62 -24.56 -0.71
C GLU A 209 -126.12 -24.32 0.75
N ALA A 210 -125.01 -23.62 1.05
CA ALA A 210 -124.04 -22.82 0.29
C ALA A 210 -122.72 -22.50 1.09
N ASN A 211 -121.73 -22.00 0.34
CA ASN A 211 -120.45 -21.26 0.55
C ASN A 211 -120.44 -20.11 1.61
N SER A 212 -119.40 -19.30 1.95
CA SER A 212 -117.91 -19.11 1.80
C SER A 212 -117.56 -17.73 2.47
N ASP A 213 -116.30 -17.42 2.85
CA ASP A 213 -115.89 -16.08 3.40
C ASP A 213 -114.44 -15.68 2.99
N ASP A 214 -114.25 -14.53 2.32
CA ASP A 214 -113.00 -14.09 1.63
C ASP A 214 -112.17 -12.98 2.35
N ASP A 215 -112.67 -12.32 3.40
CA ASP A 215 -112.05 -11.08 3.93
C ASP A 215 -110.82 -11.28 4.84
N LYS A 216 -110.59 -12.47 5.41
CA LYS A 216 -109.41 -12.76 6.26
C LYS A 216 -108.11 -12.89 5.46
N SER A 217 -108.21 -13.11 4.14
CA SER A 217 -107.09 -13.34 3.24
C SER A 217 -106.24 -12.08 3.02
N ALA A 218 -106.89 -10.93 2.86
CA ALA A 218 -106.20 -9.67 2.51
C ALA A 218 -105.34 -9.11 3.67
N GLN A 219 -105.81 -9.18 4.91
CA GLN A 219 -105.02 -8.75 6.08
C GLN A 219 -103.80 -9.65 6.34
N MET A 220 -103.96 -10.95 6.10
CA MET A 220 -102.89 -11.92 6.21
C MET A 220 -101.78 -11.63 5.19
N GLN A 221 -102.16 -11.30 3.96
CA GLN A 221 -101.22 -10.97 2.88
C GLN A 221 -100.36 -9.73 3.20
N ALA A 222 -100.96 -8.64 3.69
CA ALA A 222 -100.23 -7.42 4.03
C ALA A 222 -99.20 -7.60 5.16
N HIS A 223 -99.50 -8.47 6.14
CA HIS A 223 -98.54 -8.82 7.20
C HIS A 223 -97.32 -9.56 6.64
N TYR A 224 -97.53 -10.51 5.74
CA TYR A 224 -96.43 -11.25 5.10
C TYR A 224 -95.58 -10.36 4.20
N ASP A 225 -96.18 -9.45 3.45
CA ASP A 225 -95.44 -8.48 2.62
C ASP A 225 -94.51 -7.60 3.47
N LYS A 226 -94.98 -7.15 4.65
CA LYS A 226 -94.16 -6.37 5.58
C LYS A 226 -92.98 -7.16 6.12
N LEU A 227 -93.19 -8.44 6.46
CA LEU A 227 -92.13 -9.31 6.96
C LEU A 227 -91.08 -9.59 5.87
N LEU A 228 -91.52 -9.84 4.64
CA LEU A 228 -90.65 -10.04 3.47
C LEU A 228 -89.80 -8.79 3.18
N LEU A 229 -90.40 -7.60 3.26
CA LEU A 229 -89.67 -6.36 3.03
C LEU A 229 -88.57 -6.14 4.08
N LYS A 230 -88.84 -6.46 5.35
CA LYS A 230 -87.82 -6.39 6.42
C LYS A 230 -86.70 -7.39 6.17
N ALA A 231 -87.04 -8.65 5.91
CA ALA A 231 -86.05 -9.69 5.61
C ALA A 231 -85.18 -9.34 4.40
N LYS A 232 -85.76 -8.70 3.37
CA LYS A 232 -85.01 -8.23 2.20
C LYS A 232 -84.00 -7.12 2.55
N LYS A 233 -84.41 -6.13 3.35
CA LYS A 233 -83.50 -5.05 3.81
C LYS A 233 -82.35 -5.60 4.66
N ASP A 234 -82.64 -6.52 5.57
CA ASP A 234 -81.63 -7.14 6.42
C ASP A 234 -80.66 -7.98 5.58
N LEU A 235 -81.15 -8.72 4.58
CA LEU A 235 -80.32 -9.46 3.63
C LEU A 235 -79.41 -8.53 2.81
N ASP A 236 -79.94 -7.43 2.30
CA ASP A 236 -79.15 -6.47 1.51
C ASP A 236 -78.09 -5.77 2.38
N TRP A 237 -78.40 -5.43 3.63
CA TRP A 237 -77.42 -4.93 4.61
C TRP A 237 -76.30 -5.96 4.86
N HIS A 238 -76.65 -7.23 5.08
CA HIS A 238 -75.65 -8.29 5.27
C HIS A 238 -74.78 -8.51 4.02
N LYS A 239 -75.34 -8.39 2.81
CA LYS A 239 -74.57 -8.49 1.56
C LYS A 239 -73.55 -7.37 1.43
N GLU A 240 -73.93 -6.13 1.74
CA GLU A 240 -73.02 -4.99 1.72
C GLU A 240 -71.88 -5.18 2.73
N GLN A 241 -72.21 -5.66 3.94
CA GLN A 241 -71.20 -5.95 4.96
C GLN A 241 -70.25 -7.09 4.54
N LEU A 242 -70.77 -8.16 3.93
CA LEU A 242 -69.95 -9.25 3.39
C LEU A 242 -69.04 -8.75 2.27
N ALA A 243 -69.54 -7.92 1.35
CA ALA A 243 -68.74 -7.35 0.28
C ALA A 243 -67.60 -6.48 0.83
N HIS A 244 -67.89 -5.63 1.82
CA HIS A 244 -66.88 -4.80 2.47
C HIS A 244 -65.80 -5.64 3.18
N ARG A 245 -66.20 -6.66 3.94
CA ARG A 245 -65.24 -7.58 4.59
C ARG A 245 -64.43 -8.37 3.58
N GLN A 246 -65.02 -8.76 2.46
CA GLN A 246 -64.33 -9.47 1.39
C GLN A 246 -63.27 -8.57 0.73
N GLU A 247 -63.57 -7.29 0.49
CA GLU A 247 -62.61 -6.31 -0.01
C GLU A 247 -61.43 -6.14 0.96
N GLU A 248 -61.70 -5.95 2.26
CA GLU A 248 -60.65 -5.86 3.29
C GLU A 248 -59.72 -7.08 3.27
N VAL A 249 -60.27 -8.29 3.20
CA VAL A 249 -59.47 -9.53 3.14
C VAL A 249 -58.62 -9.57 1.87
N THR A 250 -59.16 -9.15 0.72
CA THR A 250 -58.38 -9.10 -0.53
C THR A 250 -57.25 -8.07 -0.46
N ASP A 251 -57.46 -6.94 0.20
CA ASP A 251 -56.44 -5.92 0.41
C ASP A 251 -55.34 -6.38 1.34
N PHE A 252 -55.69 -7.04 2.46
CA PHE A 252 -54.70 -7.62 3.37
C PHE A 252 -53.89 -8.71 2.68
N ARG A 253 -54.54 -9.56 1.87
CA ARG A 253 -53.83 -10.57 1.08
C ARG A 253 -52.84 -9.94 0.11
N ARG A 254 -53.25 -8.90 -0.64
CA ARG A 254 -52.36 -8.17 -1.57
C ARG A 254 -51.13 -7.59 -0.86
N LYS A 255 -51.35 -6.96 0.30
CA LYS A 255 -50.27 -6.40 1.14
C LYS A 255 -49.33 -7.49 1.66
N TYR A 256 -49.87 -8.63 2.07
CA TYR A 256 -49.06 -9.77 2.50
C TYR A 256 -48.21 -10.31 1.35
N ASP A 257 -48.79 -10.51 0.17
CA ASP A 257 -48.09 -11.01 -1.02
C ASP A 257 -46.98 -10.04 -1.48
N GLU A 258 -47.19 -8.72 -1.35
CA GLU A 258 -46.16 -7.71 -1.58
C GLU A 258 -45.03 -7.79 -0.55
N LYS A 259 -45.35 -7.95 0.74
CA LYS A 259 -44.32 -8.12 1.78
C LYS A 259 -43.53 -9.40 1.60
N VAL A 260 -44.14 -10.48 1.13
CA VAL A 260 -43.43 -11.72 0.78
C VAL A 260 -42.44 -11.46 -0.37
N ARG A 261 -42.85 -10.75 -1.42
CA ARG A 261 -41.95 -10.37 -2.54
C ARG A 261 -40.78 -9.51 -2.07
N GLU A 262 -41.04 -8.47 -1.28
CA GLU A 262 -39.99 -7.60 -0.71
C GLU A 262 -38.98 -8.41 0.13
N LEU A 263 -39.47 -9.38 0.93
CA LEU A 263 -38.61 -10.25 1.73
C LEU A 263 -37.72 -11.15 0.86
N ASP A 264 -38.26 -11.69 -0.23
CA ASP A 264 -37.49 -12.53 -1.14
C ASP A 264 -36.46 -11.73 -1.94
N GLU A 265 -36.79 -10.51 -2.39
CA GLU A 265 -35.84 -9.58 -2.98
C GLU A 265 -34.71 -9.21 -2.00
N ALA A 266 -35.06 -8.86 -0.76
CA ALA A 266 -34.07 -8.55 0.28
C ALA A 266 -33.15 -9.75 0.58
N ARG A 267 -33.69 -10.98 0.57
CA ARG A 267 -32.90 -12.21 0.73
C ARG A 267 -31.93 -12.41 -0.43
N GLN A 268 -32.37 -12.21 -1.66
CA GLN A 268 -31.53 -12.33 -2.86
C GLN A 268 -30.40 -11.30 -2.84
N LEU A 269 -30.69 -10.05 -2.50
CA LEU A 269 -29.69 -8.99 -2.38
C LEU A 269 -28.66 -9.31 -1.30
N LEU A 270 -29.10 -9.77 -0.12
CA LEU A 270 -28.19 -10.17 0.95
C LEU A 270 -27.30 -11.35 0.53
N GLN A 271 -27.84 -12.32 -0.20
CA GLN A 271 -27.07 -13.44 -0.70
C GLN A 271 -26.04 -13.00 -1.75
N ALA A 272 -26.42 -12.10 -2.66
CA ALA A 272 -25.53 -11.52 -3.65
C ALA A 272 -24.41 -10.70 -2.98
N GLU A 273 -24.73 -9.88 -1.99
CA GLU A 273 -23.76 -9.10 -1.21
C GLU A 273 -22.77 -10.02 -0.48
N ARG A 274 -23.25 -11.10 0.14
CA ARG A 274 -22.38 -12.10 0.78
C ARG A 274 -21.41 -12.76 -0.21
N LEU A 275 -21.89 -13.10 -1.40
CA LEU A 275 -21.05 -13.69 -2.46
C LEU A 275 -20.01 -12.69 -2.95
N ASN A 276 -20.41 -11.45 -3.18
CA ASN A 276 -19.51 -10.38 -3.62
C ASN A 276 -18.44 -10.08 -2.55
N ASN A 277 -18.85 -9.96 -1.29
CA ASN A 277 -17.92 -9.76 -0.17
C ASN A 277 -16.91 -10.92 -0.07
N ARG A 278 -17.37 -12.17 -0.26
CA ARG A 278 -16.48 -13.33 -0.28
C ARG A 278 -15.48 -13.25 -1.44
N GLN A 279 -15.93 -12.89 -2.64
CA GLN A 279 -15.07 -12.74 -3.81
C GLN A 279 -14.03 -11.63 -3.61
N SER A 280 -14.46 -10.47 -3.11
CA SER A 280 -13.57 -9.34 -2.79
C SER A 280 -12.48 -9.74 -1.80
N VAL A 281 -12.83 -10.45 -0.71
CA VAL A 281 -11.83 -10.95 0.25
C VAL A 281 -10.88 -11.98 -0.38
N GLU A 282 -11.39 -12.86 -1.23
CA GLU A 282 -10.56 -13.83 -1.95
C GLU A 282 -9.59 -13.14 -2.93
N GLU A 283 -10.02 -12.08 -3.61
CA GLU A 283 -9.20 -11.25 -4.50
C GLU A 283 -8.13 -10.46 -3.73
N GLU A 284 -8.49 -9.81 -2.62
CA GLU A 284 -7.54 -9.12 -1.75
C GLU A 284 -6.48 -10.09 -1.22
N ARG A 285 -6.89 -11.30 -0.80
CA ARG A 285 -5.96 -12.34 -0.36
C ARG A 285 -5.01 -12.75 -1.48
N ARG A 286 -5.52 -12.96 -2.71
CA ARG A 286 -4.68 -13.26 -3.90
C ARG A 286 -3.69 -12.15 -4.18
N ALA A 287 -4.13 -10.89 -4.19
CA ALA A 287 -3.27 -9.74 -4.41
C ALA A 287 -2.20 -9.61 -3.31
N ALA A 288 -2.55 -9.87 -2.04
CA ALA A 288 -1.61 -9.87 -0.93
C ALA A 288 -0.56 -10.98 -1.07
N THR A 289 -0.97 -12.20 -1.46
CA THR A 289 -0.03 -13.30 -1.73
C THR A 289 0.92 -12.97 -2.88
N GLU A 290 0.40 -12.41 -3.98
CA GLU A 290 1.24 -12.02 -5.12
C GLU A 290 2.25 -10.94 -4.74
N ARG A 291 1.84 -9.93 -3.96
CA ARG A 291 2.76 -8.92 -3.41
C ARG A 291 3.84 -9.55 -2.52
N SER A 292 3.46 -10.48 -1.66
CA SER A 292 4.41 -11.18 -0.80
C SER A 292 5.42 -12.00 -1.59
N ASP A 293 4.98 -12.70 -2.64
CA ASP A 293 5.85 -13.50 -3.49
C ASP A 293 6.80 -12.61 -4.32
N ARG A 294 6.32 -11.48 -4.84
CA ARG A 294 7.18 -10.47 -5.51
C ARG A 294 8.27 -9.96 -4.56
N LEU A 295 7.90 -9.56 -3.34
CA LEU A 295 8.87 -9.11 -2.34
C LEU A 295 9.86 -10.21 -1.95
N ARG A 296 9.42 -11.48 -1.89
CA ARG A 296 10.31 -12.61 -1.63
C ARG A 296 11.36 -12.77 -2.74
N VAL A 297 10.95 -12.63 -3.99
CA VAL A 297 11.88 -12.67 -5.14
C VAL A 297 12.85 -11.50 -5.10
N GLU A 298 12.38 -10.29 -4.82
CA GLU A 298 13.24 -9.10 -4.67
C GLU A 298 14.27 -9.27 -3.54
N LEU A 299 13.86 -9.78 -2.39
CA LEU A 299 14.77 -10.11 -1.28
C LEU A 299 15.82 -11.13 -1.71
N GLY A 300 15.42 -12.21 -2.38
CA GLY A 300 16.36 -13.21 -2.91
C GLY A 300 17.38 -12.60 -3.89
N ASN A 301 16.95 -11.68 -4.74
CA ASN A 301 17.84 -10.97 -5.67
C ASN A 301 18.83 -10.05 -4.94
N VAL A 302 18.38 -9.35 -3.90
CA VAL A 302 19.25 -8.50 -3.07
C VAL A 302 20.27 -9.34 -2.32
N ASP A 303 19.87 -10.48 -1.75
CA ASP A 303 20.77 -11.40 -1.06
C ASP A 303 21.83 -11.97 -2.01
N ALA A 304 21.45 -12.34 -3.23
CA ALA A 304 22.40 -12.79 -4.26
C ALA A 304 23.44 -11.71 -4.59
N ARG A 305 23.00 -10.46 -4.81
CA ARG A 305 23.90 -9.32 -5.07
C ARG A 305 24.82 -9.05 -3.87
N LEU A 306 24.30 -9.14 -2.65
CA LEU A 306 25.09 -8.96 -1.45
C LEU A 306 26.16 -10.06 -1.31
N ALA A 307 25.84 -11.31 -1.65
CA ALA A 307 26.79 -12.41 -1.64
C ALA A 307 27.91 -12.19 -2.68
N GLU A 308 27.57 -11.71 -3.88
CA GLU A 308 28.55 -11.36 -4.91
C GLU A 308 29.48 -10.23 -4.46
N GLU A 309 28.95 -9.15 -3.89
CA GLU A 309 29.76 -8.04 -3.38
C GLU A 309 30.64 -8.47 -2.20
N ARG A 310 30.15 -9.34 -1.31
CA ARG A 310 30.95 -9.93 -0.25
C ARG A 310 32.12 -10.75 -0.81
N LYS A 311 31.88 -11.54 -1.86
CA LYS A 311 32.93 -12.31 -2.54
C LYS A 311 33.96 -11.37 -3.18
N ARG A 312 33.53 -10.36 -3.93
CA ARG A 312 34.42 -9.35 -4.52
C ARG A 312 35.29 -8.64 -3.47
N SER A 313 34.67 -8.28 -2.35
CA SER A 313 35.37 -7.65 -1.21
C SER A 313 36.42 -8.59 -0.61
N ALA A 314 36.10 -9.88 -0.42
CA ALA A 314 37.05 -10.88 0.06
C ALA A 314 38.23 -11.07 -0.92
N ASP A 315 37.95 -11.12 -2.21
CA ASP A 315 38.98 -11.26 -3.25
C ASP A 315 39.93 -10.04 -3.27
N LEU A 316 39.38 -8.82 -3.14
CA LEU A 316 40.18 -7.59 -3.04
C LEU A 316 41.02 -7.55 -1.76
N LEU A 317 40.46 -7.97 -0.62
CA LEU A 317 41.21 -8.06 0.63
C LEU A 317 42.39 -9.04 0.50
N LEU A 318 42.18 -10.17 -0.17
CA LEU A 318 43.26 -11.13 -0.43
C LEU A 318 44.35 -10.52 -1.32
N GLN A 319 43.99 -9.80 -2.38
CA GLN A 319 44.95 -9.10 -3.23
C GLN A 319 45.76 -8.05 -2.46
N ILE A 320 45.10 -7.25 -1.61
CA ILE A 320 45.78 -6.26 -0.76
C ILE A 320 46.77 -6.95 0.19
N GLN A 321 46.39 -8.08 0.80
CA GLN A 321 47.28 -8.84 1.68
C GLN A 321 48.50 -9.41 0.93
N MET A 322 48.30 -9.94 -0.28
CA MET A 322 49.39 -10.42 -1.12
C MET A 322 50.34 -9.29 -1.51
N ALA A 323 49.82 -8.16 -1.98
CA ALA A 323 50.62 -6.99 -2.34
C ALA A 323 51.39 -6.43 -1.13
N ALA A 324 50.79 -6.39 0.05
CA ALA A 324 51.45 -5.97 1.29
C ALA A 324 52.59 -6.92 1.66
N LYS A 325 52.41 -8.24 1.47
CA LYS A 325 53.45 -9.24 1.72
C LYS A 325 54.60 -9.12 0.72
N ASP A 326 54.31 -8.95 -0.56
CA ASP A 326 55.31 -8.78 -1.61
C ASP A 326 56.14 -7.51 -1.38
N PHE A 327 55.49 -6.42 -0.96
CA PHE A 327 56.17 -5.18 -0.59
C PHE A 327 57.16 -5.36 0.58
N GLU A 328 56.79 -6.10 1.62
CA GLU A 328 57.71 -6.39 2.73
C GLU A 328 58.87 -7.31 2.29
N ASN A 329 58.63 -8.27 1.39
CA ASN A 329 59.70 -9.09 0.82
C ASN A 329 60.70 -8.24 0.02
N GLU A 330 60.22 -7.36 -0.87
CA GLU A 330 61.08 -6.45 -1.65
C GLU A 330 61.89 -5.50 -0.76
N LYS A 331 61.32 -5.08 0.38
CA LYS A 331 62.01 -4.25 1.37
C LYS A 331 63.14 -5.03 2.06
N LEU A 332 62.92 -6.30 2.40
CA LEU A 332 63.98 -7.18 2.94
C LEU A 332 65.09 -7.42 1.91
N ASP A 333 64.73 -7.68 0.66
CA ASP A 333 65.71 -7.85 -0.44
C ASP A 333 66.53 -6.59 -0.65
N ARG A 334 65.89 -5.42 -0.62
CA ARG A 334 66.57 -4.12 -0.71
C ARG A 334 67.55 -3.90 0.45
N GLN A 335 67.15 -4.24 1.68
CA GLN A 335 68.04 -4.16 2.85
C GLN A 335 69.24 -5.12 2.72
N SER A 336 69.00 -6.34 2.22
CA SER A 336 70.06 -7.32 1.94
C SER A 336 71.05 -6.80 0.90
N LEU A 337 70.56 -6.28 -0.23
CA LEU A 337 71.38 -5.68 -1.28
C LEU A 337 72.16 -4.46 -0.77
N GLN A 338 71.54 -3.59 0.03
CA GLN A 338 72.24 -2.47 0.68
C GLN A 338 73.37 -2.96 1.59
N HIS A 339 73.13 -4.02 2.36
CA HIS A 339 74.16 -4.61 3.22
C HIS A 339 75.32 -5.19 2.40
N GLN A 340 75.02 -5.93 1.32
CA GLN A 340 76.03 -6.47 0.40
C GLN A 340 76.86 -5.36 -0.26
N LEU A 341 76.20 -4.30 -0.74
CA LEU A 341 76.88 -3.14 -1.32
C LEU A 341 77.81 -2.48 -0.32
N HIS A 342 77.36 -2.29 0.93
CA HIS A 342 78.19 -1.71 1.97
C HIS A 342 79.43 -2.57 2.28
N LYS A 343 79.28 -3.90 2.26
CA LYS A 343 80.38 -4.85 2.40
C LYS A 343 81.39 -4.72 1.26
N VAL A 344 80.92 -4.71 0.00
CA VAL A 344 81.79 -4.53 -1.18
C VAL A 344 82.53 -3.19 -1.12
N LEU A 345 81.84 -2.10 -0.79
CA LEU A 345 82.46 -0.77 -0.65
C LEU A 345 83.54 -0.74 0.46
N LYS A 346 83.35 -1.51 1.54
CA LYS A 346 84.34 -1.65 2.61
C LYS A 346 85.58 -2.41 2.13
N GLU A 347 85.41 -3.51 1.41
CA GLU A 347 86.53 -4.26 0.83
C GLU A 347 87.27 -3.46 -0.25
N LEU A 348 86.55 -2.72 -1.10
CA LEU A 348 87.16 -1.81 -2.08
C LEU A 348 88.01 -0.71 -1.41
N ARG A 349 87.55 -0.16 -0.28
CA ARG A 349 88.34 0.79 0.51
C ARG A 349 89.63 0.15 1.03
N LYS A 350 89.57 -1.05 1.59
CA LYS A 350 90.76 -1.79 2.03
C LYS A 350 91.72 -2.09 0.87
N ALA A 351 91.20 -2.50 -0.29
CA ALA A 351 92.00 -2.77 -1.47
C ALA A 351 92.71 -1.50 -1.97
N ARG A 352 92.02 -0.35 -1.99
CA ARG A 352 92.64 0.95 -2.30
C ARG A 352 93.74 1.32 -1.30
N GLU A 353 93.51 1.13 -0.01
CA GLU A 353 94.55 1.37 1.01
C GLU A 353 95.77 0.46 0.83
N GLN A 354 95.56 -0.81 0.43
CA GLN A 354 96.64 -1.73 0.11
C GLN A 354 97.42 -1.29 -1.13
N ILE A 355 96.73 -0.88 -2.20
CA ILE A 355 97.35 -0.32 -3.41
C ILE A 355 98.21 0.90 -3.05
N ALA A 356 97.66 1.85 -2.30
CA ALA A 356 98.40 3.06 -1.89
C ALA A 356 99.66 2.72 -1.07
N LYS A 357 99.61 1.71 -0.19
CA LYS A 357 100.79 1.22 0.54
C LYS A 357 101.84 0.61 -0.39
N LEU A 358 101.41 -0.19 -1.36
CA LEU A 358 102.31 -0.81 -2.35
C LEU A 358 102.94 0.22 -3.28
N GLU A 359 102.18 1.23 -3.71
CA GLU A 359 102.67 2.36 -4.52
C GLU A 359 103.70 3.20 -3.76
N SER A 360 103.45 3.50 -2.48
CA SER A 360 104.43 4.18 -1.61
C SER A 360 105.72 3.38 -1.44
N ASN A 361 105.63 2.06 -1.24
CA ASN A 361 106.80 1.16 -1.21
C ASN A 361 107.53 1.07 -2.57
N LYS A 362 106.82 1.19 -3.69
CA LYS A 362 107.40 1.20 -5.03
C LYS A 362 108.12 2.53 -5.31
N GLN A 363 107.52 3.67 -4.94
CA GLN A 363 108.14 5.00 -5.00
C GLN A 363 109.37 5.10 -4.08
N GLN A 364 109.39 4.43 -2.93
CA GLN A 364 110.59 4.29 -2.09
C GLN A 364 111.70 3.43 -2.72
N LYS A 365 111.36 2.50 -3.64
CA LYS A 365 112.34 1.72 -4.41
C LYS A 365 112.81 2.45 -5.68
N GLU A 366 111.94 3.27 -6.28
CA GLU A 366 112.27 4.12 -7.44
C GLU A 366 113.06 5.38 -7.05
N SER A 367 113.07 5.81 -5.79
CA SER A 367 113.87 6.95 -5.31
C SER A 367 115.39 6.68 -5.16
N ARG A 368 115.90 5.54 -5.65
CA ARG A 368 117.35 5.25 -5.70
C ARG A 368 117.99 5.35 -7.08
N PHE A 369 117.27 5.67 -8.15
CA PHE A 369 117.89 5.92 -9.45
C PHE A 369 117.10 6.94 -10.27
N SER A 370 117.76 8.05 -10.64
CA SER A 370 117.22 9.12 -11.48
C SER A 370 117.58 8.92 -12.96
N GLU A 371 116.55 9.06 -13.82
CA GLU A 371 116.49 9.71 -15.17
C GLU A 371 117.31 9.18 -16.38
N PRO A 372 117.02 9.55 -17.67
CA PRO A 372 115.81 10.14 -18.32
C PRO A 372 115.49 9.56 -19.75
N THR A 373 114.67 10.29 -20.54
CA THR A 373 114.49 10.31 -22.04
C THR A 373 113.65 9.21 -22.74
N SER A 374 112.91 9.38 -23.85
CA SER A 374 112.29 10.49 -24.61
C SER A 374 111.60 9.93 -25.90
N TYR A 375 110.44 10.50 -26.34
CA TYR A 375 109.77 10.40 -27.69
C TYR A 375 109.25 9.01 -28.15
N SER A 376 108.07 8.78 -28.79
CA SER A 376 107.15 9.62 -29.57
C SER A 376 105.81 8.88 -29.91
N ARG A 377 104.71 9.65 -30.07
CA ARG A 377 103.66 9.60 -31.15
C ARG A 377 102.53 8.54 -31.18
N LEU A 378 101.28 9.01 -30.95
CA LEU A 378 100.02 8.95 -31.76
C LEU A 378 98.79 9.06 -30.82
N GLU A 379 98.10 10.20 -30.76
CA GLU A 379 96.83 10.51 -31.45
C GLU A 379 95.67 9.52 -31.20
N PHE A 380 94.74 9.88 -30.30
CA PHE A 380 93.29 9.80 -30.58
C PHE A 380 92.48 10.75 -29.67
N GLU A 381 92.02 11.83 -30.31
CA GLU A 381 90.75 12.54 -30.18
C GLU A 381 90.07 12.81 -28.82
N LYS A 382 90.08 14.11 -28.53
CA LYS A 382 89.28 14.90 -27.59
C LYS A 382 87.82 14.99 -28.05
N LEU A 383 86.85 14.65 -27.19
CA LEU A 383 85.57 15.38 -27.12
C LEU A 383 85.03 15.39 -25.68
N SER A 384 85.01 16.60 -25.12
CA SER A 384 84.26 17.00 -23.93
C SER A 384 82.80 17.25 -24.32
N ILE A 385 81.83 16.75 -23.55
CA ILE A 385 80.49 17.36 -23.43
C ILE A 385 80.02 17.17 -21.98
N ASP A 386 79.89 18.29 -21.28
CA ASP A 386 79.15 18.41 -20.02
C ASP A 386 77.63 18.44 -20.29
N GLU A 387 76.91 17.78 -19.40
CA GLU A 387 75.68 18.19 -18.72
C GLU A 387 74.46 18.79 -19.47
N ALA A 388 73.29 18.24 -19.07
CA ALA A 388 71.92 18.76 -19.14
C ALA A 388 71.05 18.40 -20.37
N GLY A 389 69.86 17.84 -20.07
CA GLY A 389 68.67 18.02 -20.91
C GLY A 389 67.93 16.74 -21.34
N LEU A 390 66.90 16.38 -20.56
CA LEU A 390 65.58 15.92 -21.02
C LEU A 390 65.42 15.62 -22.52
N CYS A 391 65.04 14.38 -22.87
CA CYS A 391 63.71 14.08 -23.41
C CYS A 391 63.62 12.64 -23.94
N HIS A 392 62.61 11.96 -23.45
CA HIS A 392 62.06 10.73 -23.99
C HIS A 392 61.78 10.86 -25.49
N THR A 393 62.32 9.95 -26.31
CA THR A 393 61.63 9.53 -27.53
C THR A 393 61.66 8.01 -27.60
N SER A 394 60.47 7.44 -27.42
CA SER A 394 60.17 6.01 -27.45
C SER A 394 60.44 5.40 -28.83
N PRO A 395 60.91 4.14 -28.93
CA PRO A 395 60.70 3.33 -30.12
C PRO A 395 59.29 2.72 -30.06
N SER A 396 58.26 3.51 -30.40
CA SER A 396 56.87 3.01 -30.49
C SER A 396 56.47 2.73 -31.93
N LYS A 397 56.84 1.55 -32.43
CA LYS A 397 56.09 0.83 -33.48
C LYS A 397 56.15 -0.67 -33.20
N LEU A 398 55.62 -1.06 -32.05
CA LEU A 398 54.96 -2.37 -31.94
C LEU A 398 53.55 -2.22 -32.52
N PRO A 399 53.03 -3.21 -33.27
CA PRO A 399 51.63 -3.20 -33.69
C PRO A 399 50.76 -3.22 -32.43
N ASN A 400 49.79 -2.30 -32.34
CA ASN A 400 48.78 -2.31 -31.27
C ASN A 400 48.07 -3.68 -31.26
N LEU A 401 48.35 -4.51 -30.26
CA LEU A 401 47.71 -5.83 -30.09
C LEU A 401 46.19 -5.72 -29.82
N LEU A 402 45.70 -4.52 -29.48
CA LEU A 402 44.27 -4.24 -29.30
C LEU A 402 43.50 -4.02 -30.61
N ASP A 403 44.19 -3.92 -31.75
CA ASP A 403 43.58 -3.82 -33.08
C ASP A 403 43.29 -5.20 -33.72
N GLN A 404 43.60 -6.29 -33.00
CA GLN A 404 43.30 -7.67 -33.43
C GLN A 404 42.07 -8.27 -32.72
N SER A 405 41.52 -7.59 -31.72
CA SER A 405 40.31 -8.02 -31.00
C SER A 405 39.13 -7.12 -31.34
N PHE A 406 38.01 -7.73 -31.72
CA PHE A 406 36.76 -7.06 -32.06
C PHE A 406 35.74 -7.26 -30.95
N LEU A 407 35.00 -6.20 -30.63
CA LEU A 407 33.85 -6.20 -29.75
C LEU A 407 32.59 -6.08 -30.61
N GLU A 408 31.55 -6.83 -30.27
CA GLU A 408 30.30 -6.88 -31.03
C GLU A 408 29.17 -6.16 -30.30
N CYS A 409 28.33 -5.45 -31.05
CA CYS A 409 27.06 -4.97 -30.53
C CYS A 409 26.13 -6.18 -30.26
N PRO A 410 25.53 -6.31 -29.07
CA PRO A 410 24.66 -7.44 -28.75
C PRO A 410 23.37 -7.49 -29.58
N GLU A 411 22.90 -6.34 -30.08
CA GLU A 411 21.65 -6.23 -30.83
C GLU A 411 21.83 -6.50 -32.33
N CYS A 412 22.82 -5.88 -32.98
CA CYS A 412 23.01 -6.00 -34.44
C CYS A 412 24.28 -6.74 -34.87
N ARG A 413 25.10 -7.19 -33.92
CA ARG A 413 26.40 -7.87 -34.14
C ARG A 413 27.43 -7.08 -34.96
N ALA A 414 27.28 -5.77 -35.07
CA ALA A 414 28.30 -4.92 -35.69
C ALA A 414 29.61 -5.03 -34.90
N GLN A 415 30.71 -5.31 -35.62
CA GLN A 415 32.05 -5.49 -35.07
C GLN A 415 32.81 -4.17 -35.03
N TYR A 416 33.40 -3.88 -33.88
CA TYR A 416 34.23 -2.70 -33.65
C TYR A 416 35.59 -3.11 -33.09
N PRO A 417 36.70 -2.55 -33.59
CA PRO A 417 38.00 -2.74 -32.97
C PRO A 417 37.97 -2.34 -31.49
N THR A 418 38.70 -3.06 -30.64
CA THR A 418 38.75 -2.77 -29.18
C THR A 418 39.30 -1.36 -28.92
N SER A 419 40.16 -0.86 -29.81
CA SER A 419 40.67 0.51 -29.83
C SER A 419 39.56 1.57 -30.00
N GLN A 420 38.40 1.22 -30.57
CA GLN A 420 37.24 2.08 -30.84
C GLN A 420 36.04 1.78 -29.91
N HIS A 421 36.25 1.28 -28.70
CA HIS A 421 35.16 0.93 -27.77
C HIS A 421 34.15 2.07 -27.49
N ARG A 422 34.58 3.35 -27.57
CA ARG A 422 33.67 4.49 -27.40
C ARG A 422 32.66 4.63 -28.54
N GLU A 423 33.06 4.28 -29.76
CA GLU A 423 32.18 4.30 -30.92
C GLU A 423 31.17 3.15 -30.84
N LEU A 424 31.58 1.98 -30.33
CA LEU A 424 30.68 0.88 -30.02
C LEU A 424 29.65 1.25 -28.94
N LEU A 425 30.05 1.94 -27.86
CA LEU A 425 29.10 2.35 -26.82
C LEU A 425 28.06 3.34 -27.36
N ALA A 426 28.49 4.33 -28.14
CA ALA A 426 27.57 5.24 -28.82
C ALA A 426 26.64 4.49 -29.79
N HIS A 427 27.16 3.50 -30.51
CA HIS A 427 26.36 2.64 -31.37
C HIS A 427 25.32 1.83 -30.58
N ILE A 428 25.69 1.22 -29.45
CA ILE A 428 24.78 0.43 -28.60
C ILE A 428 23.62 1.30 -28.08
N GLU A 429 23.88 2.55 -27.65
CA GLU A 429 22.82 3.47 -27.21
C GLU A 429 21.81 3.78 -28.33
N HIS A 430 22.27 3.90 -29.57
CA HIS A 430 21.38 4.08 -30.74
C HIS A 430 20.69 2.77 -31.15
N CYS A 431 21.35 1.62 -30.99
CA CYS A 431 20.81 0.33 -31.40
C CYS A 431 19.71 -0.18 -30.45
N VAL A 432 19.89 0.06 -29.15
CA VAL A 432 18.89 -0.27 -28.10
C VAL A 432 17.66 0.64 -28.19
N SER A 433 17.79 1.87 -28.70
CA SER A 433 16.65 2.77 -28.89
C SER A 433 15.84 2.50 -30.16
N LEU A 434 16.39 1.73 -31.12
CA LEU A 434 15.71 1.32 -32.37
C LEU A 434 15.07 -0.07 -32.29
N SER A 435 15.29 -0.82 -31.20
CA SER A 435 14.78 -2.18 -30.98
C SER A 435 13.58 -2.27 -30.02
N GLN A 436 13.02 -1.13 -29.61
CA GLN A 436 11.76 -1.04 -28.84
C GLN A 436 10.53 -0.81 -29.71
#